data_AF-A0A939AGR7-F1
#
_entry.id   AF-A0A939AGR7-F1
#
_cell.length_a   1.000
_cell.length_b   1.000
_cell.length_c   1.000
_cell.angle_alpha   90.00
_cell.angle_beta   90.00
_cell.angle_gamma   90.00
#
_symmetry.space_group_name_H-M   'P 1'
#
loop_
_entity.id
_entity.type
_entity.pdbx_description
1 polymer ?
#
loop_
_entity_poly.entity_id
_entity_poly.type
_entity_poly.pdbx_seq_one_letter_code
_entity_poly.pdbx_strand_id
1 'polypeptide(L)' 'MGPSETVNLAVLEKFYLDRLARFSRLSAEAESSGVEQWRRLALRTTLSAYRDCIAAGLEVRAREILGGNSGEPTPA' A
#
# COMPACT_ATOMS: atom_id res chain seq x y z
N MET A 1 18.39 31.41 7.49
CA MET A 1 18.07 29.98 7.78
C MET A 1 16.57 29.86 7.73
N GLY A 2 16.03 29.27 6.66
CA GLY A 2 14.58 29.03 6.55
C GLY A 2 14.12 28.06 7.67
N PRO A 3 12.84 28.12 8.07
CA PRO A 3 12.33 27.22 9.10
C PRO A 3 12.58 25.77 8.66
N SER A 4 13.23 25.01 9.54
CA SER A 4 13.41 23.57 9.37
C SER A 4 12.03 22.96 9.17
N GLU A 5 11.78 22.45 7.97
CA GLU A 5 10.54 21.78 7.59
C GLU A 5 10.36 20.58 8.53
N THR A 6 9.55 20.72 9.57
CA THR A 6 9.27 19.63 10.48
C THR A 6 8.42 18.62 9.72
N VAL A 7 9.01 17.47 9.41
CA VAL A 7 8.30 16.36 8.79
C VAL A 7 7.15 15.97 9.71
N ASN A 8 5.92 16.22 9.26
CA ASN A 8 4.73 15.82 9.99
C ASN A 8 4.58 14.29 9.87
N LEU A 9 4.94 13.59 10.95
CA LEU A 9 4.93 12.13 11.00
C LEU A 9 3.55 11.56 10.65
N ALA A 10 2.45 12.18 11.10
CA ALA A 10 1.10 11.72 10.78
C ALA A 10 0.79 11.80 9.27
N VAL A 11 1.27 12.84 8.60
CA VAL A 11 1.12 12.99 7.14
C VAL A 11 1.95 11.92 6.42
N LEU A 12 3.16 11.65 6.90
CA LEU A 12 4.04 10.65 6.31
C LEU A 12 3.50 9.22 6.50
N GLU A 13 2.98 8.89 7.69
CA GLU A 13 2.32 7.62 7.96
C GLU A 13 1.14 7.41 7.02
N LYS A 14 0.25 8.40 6.92
CA LYS A 14 -0.90 8.36 6.02
C LYS A 14 -0.46 8.16 4.57
N PHE A 15 0.59 8.85 4.13
CA PHE A 15 1.12 8.71 2.79
C PHE A 15 1.56 7.26 2.47
N TYR A 16 2.30 6.62 3.38
CA TYR A 16 2.74 5.23 3.17
C TYR A 16 1.57 4.25 3.11
N LEU A 17 0.60 4.38 4.01
CA LEU A 17 -0.59 3.52 4.06
C LEU A 17 -1.48 3.71 2.82
N ASP A 18 -1.76 4.96 2.42
CA ASP A 18 -2.55 5.25 1.22
C ASP A 18 -1.87 4.73 -0.04
N ARG A 19 -0.53 4.81 -0.10
CA ARG A 19 0.25 4.26 -1.22
C ARG A 19 0.15 2.74 -1.28
N LEU A 20 0.27 2.05 -0.14
CA LEU A 20 0.09 0.60 -0.08
C LEU A 20 -1.32 0.19 -0.53
N ALA A 21 -2.35 0.86 -0.04
CA ALA A 21 -3.74 0.59 -0.39
C ALA A 21 -4.01 0.78 -1.90
N ARG A 22 -3.40 1.80 -2.53
CA ARG A 22 -3.50 1.97 -3.98
C ARG A 22 -2.85 0.83 -4.74
N PHE A 23 -1.64 0.43 -4.36
CA PHE A 23 -0.93 -0.64 -5.06
C PHE A 23 -1.56 -2.01 -4.84
N SER A 24 -2.11 -2.29 -3.65
CA SER A 24 -2.83 -3.55 -3.41
C SER A 24 -4.06 -3.69 -4.30
N ARG A 25 -4.82 -2.61 -4.52
CA ARG A 25 -5.93 -2.58 -5.49
C ARG A 25 -5.46 -2.79 -6.93
N LEU A 26 -4.42 -2.06 -7.35
CA LEU A 26 -3.84 -2.24 -8.70
C LEU A 26 -3.30 -3.66 -8.91
N SER A 27 -2.77 -4.30 -7.86
CA SER A 27 -2.34 -5.68 -7.93
C SER A 27 -3.52 -6.63 -8.15
N ALA A 28 -4.65 -6.41 -7.46
CA ALA A 28 -5.86 -7.21 -7.68
C ALA A 28 -6.42 -7.03 -9.11
N GLU A 29 -6.44 -5.80 -9.62
CA GLU A 29 -6.82 -5.51 -11.01
C GLU A 29 -5.86 -6.18 -12.01
N ALA A 30 -4.55 -6.11 -11.77
CA ALA A 30 -3.54 -6.72 -12.63
C ALA A 30 -3.66 -8.25 -12.69
N GLU A 31 -4.01 -8.92 -11.58
CA GLU A 31 -4.29 -10.36 -11.55
C GLU A 31 -5.44 -10.72 -12.51
N SER A 32 -6.49 -9.89 -12.60
CA SER A 32 -7.64 -10.11 -13.49
C SER A 32 -7.36 -9.81 -14.98
N SER A 33 -6.24 -9.18 -15.30
CA SER A 33 -5.95 -8.65 -16.64
C SER A 33 -5.44 -9.67 -17.65
N GLY A 34 -4.89 -10.79 -17.20
CA GLY A 34 -4.16 -11.74 -18.05
C GLY A 34 -2.82 -11.23 -18.62
N VAL A 35 -2.42 -9.98 -18.33
CA VAL A 35 -1.15 -9.40 -18.79
C VAL A 35 -0.05 -9.65 -17.75
N GLU A 36 0.75 -10.68 -18.00
CA GLU A 36 1.75 -11.17 -17.06
C GLU A 36 2.78 -10.10 -16.63
N GLN A 37 3.21 -9.22 -17.53
CA GLN A 37 4.17 -8.16 -17.19
C GLN A 37 3.55 -7.15 -16.23
N TRP A 38 2.27 -6.82 -16.41
CA TRP A 38 1.55 -5.91 -15.53
C TRP A 38 1.38 -6.54 -14.14
N ARG A 39 1.00 -7.82 -14.08
CA ARG A 39 0.89 -8.59 -12.83
C ARG A 39 2.18 -8.55 -12.01
N ARG A 40 3.33 -8.87 -12.63
CA ARG A 40 4.64 -8.82 -11.96
C ARG A 40 4.99 -7.42 -11.45
N LEU A 41 4.71 -6.39 -12.25
CA LEU A 41 4.98 -5.01 -11.88
C LEU A 41 4.12 -4.57 -10.68
N ALA A 42 2.83 -4.87 -10.71
CA ALA A 42 1.90 -4.53 -9.64
C ALA A 42 2.22 -5.27 -8.33
N LEU A 43 2.60 -6.54 -8.40
CA LEU A 43 3.08 -7.29 -7.24
C LEU A 43 4.35 -6.67 -6.66
N ARG A 44 5.34 -6.36 -7.50
CA ARG A 44 6.62 -5.79 -7.03
C ARG A 44 6.45 -4.41 -6.39
N THR A 45 5.59 -3.57 -6.95
CA THR A 45 5.30 -2.23 -6.41
C THR A 45 4.55 -2.32 -5.09
N THR A 46 3.59 -3.24 -4.96
CA THR A 46 2.89 -3.53 -3.69
C THR A 46 3.86 -3.98 -2.60
N LEU A 47 4.75 -4.93 -2.91
CA LEU A 47 5.77 -5.40 -1.97
C LEU A 47 6.73 -4.29 -1.55
N SER A 48 7.09 -3.39 -2.48
CA SER A 48 7.93 -2.23 -2.15
C SER A 48 7.22 -1.29 -1.17
N ALA A 49 5.95 -0.96 -1.40
CA ALA A 49 5.19 -0.10 -0.49
C ALA A 49 4.96 -0.75 0.88
N TYR A 50 4.80 -2.08 0.93
CA TYR A 50 4.71 -2.81 2.18
C TYR A 50 6.02 -2.72 2.98
N ARG A 51 7.17 -2.86 2.32
CA ARG A 51 8.49 -2.67 2.95
C ARG A 51 8.70 -1.24 3.45
N ASP A 52 8.24 -0.24 2.70
CA ASP A 52 8.25 1.15 3.15
C ASP A 52 7.43 1.32 4.45
N CYS A 53 6.26 0.67 4.54
CA CYS A 53 5.45 0.67 5.76
C CYS A 53 6.17 -0.03 6.94
N ILE A 54 6.83 -1.17 6.70
CA ILE A 54 7.64 -1.83 7.74
C ILE A 54 8.75 -0.92 8.24
N ALA A 55 9.49 -0.29 7.33
CA ALA A 55 10.57 0.64 7.68
C ALA A 55 10.08 1.84 8.49
N ALA A 56 8.83 2.25 8.28
CA ALA A 56 8.17 3.30 9.05
C ALA A 56 7.50 2.81 10.36
N GLY A 57 7.61 1.53 10.72
CA GLY A 57 6.99 0.96 11.93
C GLY A 57 5.48 0.71 11.83
N LEU A 58 4.93 0.66 10.62
CA LEU A 58 3.50 0.56 10.34
C LEU A 58 3.03 -0.85 9.97
N GLU A 59 3.78 -1.89 10.33
CA GLU A 59 3.55 -3.26 9.87
C GLU A 59 2.12 -3.77 10.15
N VAL A 60 1.60 -3.53 11.36
CA VAL A 60 0.26 -3.99 11.75
C VAL A 60 -0.82 -3.42 10.82
N ARG A 61 -0.85 -2.08 10.66
CA ARG A 61 -1.79 -1.39 9.76
C ARG A 61 -1.59 -1.79 8.29
N ALA A 62 -0.35 -2.03 7.88
CA ALA A 62 -0.04 -2.47 6.53
C ALA A 62 -0.58 -3.88 6.25
N ARG A 63 -0.49 -4.80 7.22
CA ARG A 63 -1.08 -6.14 7.13
C ARG A 63 -2.60 -6.09 7.08
N GLU A 64 -3.25 -5.19 7.83
CA GLU A 64 -4.70 -4.99 7.76
C GLU A 64 -5.14 -4.58 6.35
N ILE A 65 -4.42 -3.65 5.71
CA ILE A 65 -4.70 -3.23 4.32
C ILE A 65 -4.57 -4.39 3.33
N LEU A 66 -3.54 -5.23 3.48
CA LEU A 66 -3.34 -6.37 2.58
C LEU A 66 -4.33 -7.52 2.86
N GLY A 67 -4.69 -7.73 4.13
CA GLY A 67 -5.66 -8.74 4.55
C GLY A 67 -7.09 -8.39 4.15
N GLY A 68 -7.48 -7.12 4.27
CA GLY A 68 -8.82 -6.63 3.93
C GLY A 68 -9.18 -6.64 2.44
N ASN A 69 -8.20 -6.83 1.55
CA ASN A 69 -8.46 -7.09 0.13
C ASN A 69 -8.87 -8.56 -0.15
N SER A 70 -8.84 -9.43 0.87
CA SER A 70 -9.29 -10.82 0.78
C SER A 70 -10.81 -10.89 1.00
N GLY A 71 -11.58 -10.32 0.07
CA GLY A 71 -13.03 -10.49 -0.10
C GLY A 71 -13.85 -10.81 1.15
N GLU A 72 -14.30 -9.80 1.87
CA GLU A 72 -15.49 -9.93 2.73
C GLU A 72 -16.68 -9.34 1.95
N PRO A 73 -17.77 -10.10 1.70
CA PRO A 73 -18.93 -9.58 1.00
C PRO A 73 -19.60 -8.54 1.89
N THR A 74 -19.77 -7.32 1.37
CA THR A 74 -20.56 -6.27 2.01
C THR A 74 -22.00 -6.79 2.19
N PRO A 75 -22.52 -6.94 3.41
CA PRO A 75 -23.94 -7.20 3.59
C PRO A 75 -24.74 -5.95 3.18
N ALA A 76 -25.82 -6.19 2.44
CA ALA A 76 -26.78 -5.20 1.95
C ALA A 76 -27.54 -4.49 3.07
#